data_AF-A0A6L7FXL5-F1
#
_entry.id   AF-A0A6L7FXL5-F1
#
_cell.length_a   1.000
_cell.length_b   1.000
_cell.length_c   1.000
_cell.angle_alpha   90.00
_cell.angle_beta   90.00
_cell.angle_gamma   90.00
#
_symmetry.space_group_name_H-M   'P 1'
#
loop_
_entity.id
_entity.type
_entity.pdbx_description
1 polymer ?
#
loop_
_entity_poly.entity_id
_entity_poly.type
_entity_poly.pdbx_seq_one_letter_code
_entity_poly.pdbx_strand_id
1 'polypeptide(L)'
;MPDPIIFASDLRRSGTRAVAIGLAAVVGILALAAVFLFLNLPDAGAFNAQVEQIFVDNDLTTQAEVKLLNILALSGTAFSETLSSYRIVIFVLLVFSAALLLAALGAIVMLVMLNRRMAQIERAGIEVNSLMISREEKTVYLNNLGFKLTDAALETLSVLAEARLDDEVLSGAQIESVISGKAETDCEEAAGATRIKRLRDTLGNQIVSELLVKNIARRGYVLSVGKDVIRML
;
A
#
# COMPACT_ATOMS: atom_id res chain seq x y z
N MET A 1 8.86 -22.94 -30.34
CA MET A 1 8.75 -21.52 -29.97
C MET A 1 9.06 -21.44 -28.48
N PRO A 2 10.05 -20.66 -28.01
CA PRO A 2 10.30 -20.51 -26.58
C PRO A 2 9.27 -19.54 -26.00
N ASP A 3 8.71 -19.87 -24.83
CA ASP A 3 7.78 -19.00 -24.10
C ASP A 3 8.47 -17.69 -23.68
N PRO A 4 7.77 -16.54 -23.72
CA PRO A 4 8.35 -15.27 -23.34
C PRO A 4 8.71 -15.29 -21.85
N ILE A 5 9.99 -15.11 -21.56
CA ILE A 5 10.54 -15.06 -20.20
C ILE A 5 10.13 -13.71 -19.60
N ILE A 6 9.05 -13.68 -18.81
CA ILE A 6 8.58 -12.47 -18.13
C ILE A 6 9.37 -12.29 -16.83
N PHE A 7 10.26 -11.31 -16.80
CA PHE A 7 11.04 -10.97 -15.61
C PHE A 7 10.21 -10.11 -14.62
N ALA A 8 10.39 -10.32 -13.31
CA ALA A 8 9.71 -9.56 -12.26
C ALA A 8 9.99 -8.04 -12.31
N SER A 9 11.10 -7.63 -12.94
CA SER A 9 11.42 -6.23 -13.23
C SER A 9 10.49 -5.60 -14.27
N ASP A 10 10.05 -6.36 -15.29
CA ASP A 10 9.09 -5.90 -16.30
C ASP A 10 7.68 -5.75 -15.71
N LEU A 11 7.30 -6.61 -14.77
CA LEU A 11 6.06 -6.48 -13.99
C LEU A 11 6.05 -5.20 -13.12
N ARG A 12 7.18 -4.84 -12.47
CA ARG A 12 7.30 -3.57 -11.72
C ARG A 12 7.24 -2.34 -12.64
N ARG A 13 7.94 -2.38 -13.79
CA ARG A 13 7.93 -1.27 -14.77
C ARG A 13 6.55 -1.09 -15.42
N SER A 14 5.86 -2.18 -15.73
CA SER A 14 4.51 -2.11 -16.32
C SER A 14 3.50 -1.48 -15.37
N GLY A 15 3.55 -1.80 -14.07
CA GLY A 15 2.65 -1.22 -13.07
C GLY A 15 2.79 0.30 -12.92
N THR A 16 4.01 0.82 -12.82
CA THR A 16 4.24 2.27 -12.71
C THR A 16 3.88 3.00 -14.00
N ARG A 17 4.17 2.42 -15.16
CA ARG A 17 3.80 2.99 -16.47
C ARG A 17 2.29 2.99 -16.68
N ALA A 18 1.59 1.92 -16.31
CA ALA A 18 0.13 1.85 -16.41
C ALA A 18 -0.54 2.94 -15.56
N VAL A 19 -0.02 3.19 -14.35
CA VAL A 19 -0.49 4.29 -13.50
C VAL A 19 -0.23 5.66 -14.13
N ALA A 20 0.98 5.89 -14.66
CA ALA A 20 1.31 7.16 -15.31
C ALA A 20 0.46 7.41 -16.57
N ILE A 21 0.23 6.38 -17.39
CA ILE A 21 -0.63 6.44 -18.57
C ILE A 21 -2.08 6.71 -18.15
N GLY A 22 -2.58 6.03 -17.11
CA GLY A 22 -3.92 6.25 -16.58
C GLY A 22 -4.11 7.67 -16.05
N LEU A 23 -3.14 8.21 -15.31
CA LEU A 23 -3.16 9.59 -14.83
C LEU A 23 -3.15 10.59 -16.00
N ALA A 24 -2.29 10.38 -17.00
CA ALA A 24 -2.23 11.24 -18.17
C ALA A 24 -3.54 11.21 -18.98
N ALA A 25 -4.17 10.03 -19.11
CA ALA A 25 -5.46 9.89 -19.77
C ALA A 25 -6.58 10.64 -19.03
N VAL A 26 -6.65 10.53 -17.69
CA VAL A 26 -7.62 11.25 -16.88
C VAL A 26 -7.44 12.77 -17.00
N VAL A 27 -6.20 13.26 -16.91
CA VAL A 27 -5.88 14.69 -17.10
C VAL A 27 -6.30 15.14 -18.51
N GLY A 28 -6.02 14.33 -19.54
CA GLY A 28 -6.42 14.63 -20.92
C GLY A 28 -7.93 14.71 -21.11
N ILE A 29 -8.69 13.77 -20.53
CA ILE A 29 -10.15 13.77 -20.57
C ILE A 29 -10.71 15.00 -19.85
N LEU A 30 -10.16 15.35 -18.69
CA LEU A 30 -10.59 16.55 -17.94
C LEU A 30 -10.31 17.84 -18.73
N ALA A 31 -9.15 17.94 -19.39
CA ALA A 31 -8.82 19.08 -20.23
C ALA A 31 -9.77 19.18 -21.44
N LEU A 32 -10.06 18.06 -22.11
CA LEU A 32 -11.03 18.01 -23.20
C LEU A 32 -12.43 18.40 -22.75
N ALA A 33 -12.88 17.88 -21.60
CA ALA A 33 -14.18 18.22 -21.03
C ALA A 33 -14.27 19.72 -20.67
N ALA A 34 -13.21 20.29 -20.11
CA ALA A 34 -13.12 21.72 -19.83
C ALA A 34 -13.23 22.56 -21.11
N VAL A 35 -12.46 22.23 -22.14
CA VAL A 35 -12.52 22.92 -23.45
C VAL A 35 -13.90 22.80 -24.07
N PHE A 36 -14.49 21.61 -24.09
CA PHE A 36 -15.83 21.38 -24.64
C PHE A 36 -16.89 22.19 -23.91
N LEU A 37 -16.80 22.27 -22.58
CA LEU A 37 -17.71 23.05 -21.77
C LEU A 37 -17.61 24.55 -22.08
N PHE A 38 -16.39 25.10 -22.24
CA PHE A 38 -16.21 26.51 -22.61
C PHE A 38 -16.71 26.85 -24.01
N LEU A 39 -16.56 25.93 -24.97
CA LEU A 39 -17.07 26.11 -26.33
C LEU A 39 -18.60 26.09 -26.39
N ASN A 40 -19.27 25.36 -25.50
CA ASN A 40 -20.73 25.25 -25.46
C ASN A 40 -21.40 26.29 -24.55
N LEU A 41 -20.66 27.01 -23.70
CA LEU A 41 -21.22 28.05 -22.84
C LEU A 41 -21.48 29.33 -23.65
N PRO A 42 -22.74 29.81 -23.73
CA PRO A 42 -23.08 31.06 -24.39
C PRO A 42 -22.27 32.21 -23.82
N ASP A 43 -21.85 33.13 -24.69
CA ASP A 43 -21.23 34.35 -24.22
C ASP A 43 -22.26 35.23 -23.49
N ALA A 44 -21.80 35.96 -22.48
CA ALA A 44 -22.67 36.82 -21.69
C ALA A 44 -23.35 37.88 -22.59
N GLY A 45 -22.71 38.32 -23.68
CA GLY A 45 -23.27 39.28 -24.63
C GLY A 45 -24.25 38.71 -25.66
N ALA A 46 -24.44 37.38 -25.73
CA ALA A 46 -25.19 36.74 -26.82
C ALA A 46 -26.67 37.19 -26.87
N PHE A 47 -27.28 37.48 -25.71
CA PHE A 47 -28.63 38.01 -25.63
C PHE A 47 -28.74 39.42 -26.23
N ASN A 48 -27.87 40.35 -25.82
CA ASN A 48 -27.86 41.71 -26.35
C ASN A 48 -27.58 41.74 -27.86
N ALA A 49 -26.68 40.90 -28.34
CA ALA A 49 -26.37 40.78 -29.77
C ALA A 49 -27.58 40.31 -30.59
N GLN A 50 -28.38 39.36 -30.08
CA GLN A 50 -29.63 38.97 -30.75
C GLN A 50 -30.68 40.08 -30.72
N VAL A 51 -30.81 40.82 -29.61
CA VAL A 51 -31.76 41.94 -29.51
C VAL A 51 -31.38 43.06 -30.49
N GLU A 52 -30.09 43.37 -30.61
CA GLU A 52 -29.56 44.35 -31.59
C GLU A 52 -29.84 43.90 -33.03
N GLN A 53 -29.60 42.62 -33.34
CA GLN A 53 -29.84 42.07 -34.68
C GLN A 53 -31.33 42.13 -35.07
N ILE A 54 -32.23 41.72 -34.18
CA ILE A 54 -33.68 41.79 -34.41
C ILE A 54 -34.12 43.23 -34.69
N PHE A 55 -33.47 44.21 -34.05
CA PHE A 55 -33.80 45.62 -34.23
C PHE A 55 -33.25 46.22 -35.52
N VAL A 56 -32.04 45.86 -35.95
CA VAL A 56 -31.52 46.29 -37.26
C VAL A 56 -32.38 45.70 -38.39
N ASP A 57 -32.86 44.47 -38.20
CA ASP A 57 -33.67 43.76 -39.20
C ASP A 57 -35.14 44.23 -39.24
N ASN A 58 -35.66 44.83 -38.16
CA ASN A 58 -37.04 45.34 -38.09
C ASN A 58 -37.02 46.84 -37.76
N ASP A 59 -37.45 47.69 -38.70
CA ASP A 59 -37.44 49.16 -38.60
C ASP A 59 -38.40 49.69 -37.50
N LEU A 60 -38.01 49.54 -36.23
CA LEU A 60 -38.80 49.81 -35.03
C LEU A 60 -38.46 51.20 -34.45
N THR A 61 -38.92 52.26 -35.12
CA THR A 61 -38.56 53.65 -34.77
C THR A 61 -39.58 54.37 -33.88
N THR A 62 -40.68 53.73 -33.48
CA THR A 62 -41.70 54.42 -32.68
C THR A 62 -41.30 54.53 -31.20
N GLN A 63 -41.78 55.58 -30.53
CA GLN A 63 -41.40 55.88 -29.14
C GLN A 63 -41.72 54.75 -28.14
N ALA A 64 -42.78 53.98 -28.38
CA ALA A 64 -43.15 52.84 -27.56
C ALA A 64 -42.15 51.69 -27.72
N GLU A 65 -41.72 51.40 -28.96
CA GLU A 65 -40.73 50.37 -29.29
C GLU A 65 -39.36 50.70 -28.71
N VAL A 66 -38.92 51.96 -28.81
CA VAL A 66 -37.66 52.44 -28.22
C VAL A 66 -37.66 52.29 -26.69
N LYS A 67 -38.81 52.50 -26.02
CA LYS A 67 -38.92 52.34 -24.57
C LYS A 67 -38.89 50.87 -24.16
N LEU A 68 -39.50 50.00 -24.96
CA LEU A 68 -39.44 48.54 -24.82
C LEU A 68 -38.00 48.03 -24.99
N LEU A 69 -37.29 48.57 -25.98
CA LEU A 69 -35.87 48.29 -26.21
C LEU A 69 -35.02 48.66 -25.01
N ASN A 70 -35.23 49.84 -24.42
CA ASN A 70 -34.46 50.27 -23.25
C ASN A 70 -34.68 49.31 -22.06
N ILE A 71 -35.92 48.82 -21.86
CA ILE A 71 -36.23 47.84 -20.83
C ILE A 71 -35.56 46.48 -21.15
N LEU A 72 -35.59 46.03 -22.41
CA LEU A 72 -34.94 44.78 -22.85
C LEU A 72 -33.41 44.85 -22.77
N ALA A 73 -32.82 46.00 -23.08
CA ALA A 73 -31.39 46.23 -22.95
C ALA A 73 -30.98 46.24 -21.46
N LEU A 74 -31.74 46.93 -20.60
CA LEU A 74 -31.47 46.95 -19.16
C LEU A 74 -31.61 45.56 -18.54
N SER A 75 -32.68 44.82 -18.87
CA SER A 75 -32.88 43.44 -18.40
C SER A 75 -31.86 42.48 -19.01
N GLY A 76 -31.47 42.68 -20.26
CA GLY A 76 -30.44 41.94 -20.97
C GLY A 76 -29.06 42.10 -20.34
N THR A 77 -28.69 43.32 -19.94
CA THR A 77 -27.43 43.57 -19.22
C THR A 77 -27.40 42.90 -17.85
N ALA A 78 -28.50 42.93 -17.09
CA ALA A 78 -28.60 42.21 -15.81
C ALA A 78 -28.54 40.68 -16.00
N PHE A 79 -29.17 40.16 -17.05
CA PHE A 79 -29.11 38.75 -17.41
C PHE A 79 -27.70 38.32 -17.85
N SER A 80 -27.01 39.19 -18.61
CA SER A 80 -25.62 39.00 -19.02
C SER A 80 -24.69 38.90 -17.81
N GLU A 81 -24.85 39.78 -16.83
CA GLU A 81 -24.06 39.79 -15.59
C GLU A 81 -24.27 38.52 -14.76
N THR A 82 -25.51 38.02 -14.71
CA THR A 82 -25.82 36.74 -14.04
C THR A 82 -25.26 35.53 -14.78
N LEU A 83 -25.35 35.47 -16.12
CA LEU A 83 -24.71 34.43 -16.92
C LEU A 83 -23.18 34.42 -16.76
N SER A 84 -22.55 35.59 -16.72
CA SER A 84 -21.12 35.73 -16.44
C SER A 84 -20.75 35.17 -15.08
N SER A 85 -21.53 35.50 -14.05
CA SER A 85 -21.36 34.97 -12.69
C SER A 85 -21.50 33.44 -12.65
N TYR A 86 -22.50 32.87 -13.33
CA TYR A 86 -22.66 31.42 -13.42
C TYR A 86 -21.51 30.72 -14.14
N ARG A 87 -20.96 31.30 -15.22
CA ARG A 87 -19.78 30.76 -15.92
C ARG A 87 -18.57 30.66 -14.97
N ILE A 88 -18.33 31.70 -14.17
CA ILE A 88 -17.23 31.71 -13.19
C ILE A 88 -17.43 30.63 -12.13
N VAL A 89 -18.65 30.51 -11.57
CA VAL A 89 -18.95 29.49 -10.55
C VAL A 89 -18.78 28.08 -11.11
N ILE A 90 -19.31 27.80 -12.30
CA ILE A 90 -19.15 26.50 -12.97
C ILE A 90 -17.68 26.19 -13.20
N PHE A 91 -16.89 27.18 -13.65
CA PHE A 91 -15.46 27.00 -13.85
C PHE A 91 -14.71 26.65 -12.55
N VAL A 92 -14.96 27.40 -11.47
CA VAL A 92 -14.34 27.13 -10.17
C VAL A 92 -14.71 25.74 -9.67
N LEU A 93 -16.00 25.35 -9.74
CA LEU A 93 -16.46 24.02 -9.34
C LEU A 93 -15.81 22.91 -10.17
N LEU A 94 -15.65 23.11 -11.48
CA LEU A 94 -14.99 22.15 -12.37
C LEU A 94 -13.51 21.97 -11.99
N VAL A 95 -12.79 23.07 -11.73
CA VAL A 95 -11.38 23.04 -11.31
C VAL A 95 -11.24 22.32 -9.96
N PHE A 96 -12.11 22.62 -8.99
CA PHE A 96 -12.10 21.93 -7.69
C PHE A 96 -12.40 20.44 -7.83
N SER A 97 -13.40 20.08 -8.64
CA SER A 97 -13.75 18.68 -8.90
C SER A 97 -12.59 17.92 -9.56
N ALA A 98 -11.95 18.53 -10.56
CA ALA A 98 -10.77 17.98 -11.22
C ALA A 98 -9.60 17.78 -10.25
N ALA A 99 -9.31 18.78 -9.40
CA ALA A 99 -8.26 18.70 -8.39
C ALA A 99 -8.53 17.59 -7.35
N LEU A 100 -9.77 17.47 -6.88
CA LEU A 100 -10.18 16.42 -5.94
C LEU A 100 -10.03 15.02 -6.55
N LEU A 101 -10.41 14.85 -7.83
CA LEU A 101 -10.27 13.59 -8.54
C LEU A 101 -8.79 13.20 -8.68
N LEU A 102 -7.92 14.15 -9.07
CA LEU A 102 -6.48 13.93 -9.16
C LEU A 102 -5.86 13.59 -7.80
N ALA A 103 -6.26 14.29 -6.73
CA ALA A 103 -5.79 14.02 -5.37
C ALA A 103 -6.21 12.60 -4.91
N ALA A 104 -7.46 12.21 -5.14
CA ALA A 104 -7.97 10.88 -4.81
C ALA A 104 -7.21 9.77 -5.56
N LEU A 105 -6.96 9.95 -6.86
CA LEU A 105 -6.19 9.00 -7.65
C LEU A 105 -4.74 8.90 -7.17
N GLY A 106 -4.11 10.04 -6.86
CA GLY A 106 -2.78 10.08 -6.24
C GLY A 106 -2.72 9.33 -4.90
N ALA A 107 -3.74 9.50 -4.06
CA ALA A 107 -3.85 8.79 -2.78
C ALA A 107 -4.00 7.27 -2.98
N ILE A 108 -4.83 6.82 -3.94
CA ILE A 108 -4.97 5.39 -4.26
C ILE A 108 -3.63 4.81 -4.72
N VAL A 109 -2.93 5.51 -5.61
CA VAL A 109 -1.62 5.09 -6.12
C VAL A 109 -0.60 4.97 -4.98
N MET A 110 -0.57 5.94 -4.06
CA MET A 110 0.28 5.92 -2.88
C MET A 110 -0.07 4.73 -1.98
N LEU A 111 -1.36 4.49 -1.70
CA LEU A 111 -1.82 3.35 -0.90
C LEU A 111 -1.43 2.02 -1.54
N VAL A 112 -1.58 1.86 -2.85
CA VAL A 112 -1.16 0.64 -3.56
C VAL A 112 0.36 0.45 -3.44
N MET A 113 1.16 1.51 -3.53
CA MET A 113 2.62 1.40 -3.35
C MET A 113 2.99 1.01 -1.91
N LEU A 114 2.33 1.58 -0.90
CA LEU A 114 2.53 1.23 0.50
C LEU A 114 2.11 -0.21 0.79
N ASN A 115 0.93 -0.64 0.32
CA ASN A 115 0.46 -2.03 0.46
C ASN A 115 1.38 -3.02 -0.23
N ARG A 116 1.94 -2.67 -1.40
CA ARG A 116 2.94 -3.52 -2.07
C ARG A 116 4.23 -3.64 -1.28
N ARG A 117 4.67 -2.58 -0.59
CA ARG A 117 5.82 -2.65 0.33
C ARG A 117 5.52 -3.54 1.54
N MET A 118 4.33 -3.41 2.13
CA MET A 118 3.91 -4.27 3.24
C MET A 118 3.83 -5.74 2.82
N ALA A 119 3.23 -6.04 1.66
CA ALA A 119 3.17 -7.40 1.12
C ALA A 119 4.56 -7.99 0.78
N GLN A 120 5.54 -7.14 0.44
CA GLN A 120 6.93 -7.56 0.29
C GLN A 120 7.58 -7.86 1.63
N ILE A 121 7.27 -7.10 2.69
CA ILE A 121 7.73 -7.38 4.06
C ILE A 121 7.05 -8.64 4.64
N GLU A 122 5.81 -8.91 4.23
CA GLU A 122 5.07 -10.10 4.65
C GLU A 122 5.55 -11.37 3.92
N ARG A 123 5.98 -11.25 2.65
CA ARG A 123 6.52 -12.38 1.85
C ARG A 123 8.03 -12.57 1.98
N ALA A 124 8.79 -11.50 2.12
CA ALA A 124 10.14 -11.54 2.66
C ALA A 124 10.00 -11.62 4.18
N GLY A 125 9.43 -12.74 4.63
CA GLY A 125 9.23 -13.03 6.05
C GLY A 125 10.50 -12.66 6.80
N ILE A 126 10.33 -11.92 7.91
CA ILE A 126 11.36 -11.44 8.82
C ILE A 126 12.68 -12.16 8.57
N GLU A 127 13.52 -11.63 7.68
CA GLU A 127 14.84 -12.19 7.45
C GLU A 127 15.57 -11.94 8.77
N VAL A 128 15.85 -13.01 9.51
CA VAL A 128 16.49 -12.89 10.83
C VAL A 128 17.94 -12.52 10.56
N ASN A 129 18.21 -11.22 10.49
CA ASN A 129 19.52 -10.62 10.26
C ASN A 129 20.39 -10.69 11.51
N SER A 130 19.76 -10.77 12.70
CA SER A 130 20.45 -11.02 13.95
C SER A 130 19.61 -11.90 14.88
N LEU A 131 20.24 -12.92 15.44
CA LEU A 131 19.77 -13.71 16.57
C LEU A 131 20.79 -13.57 17.69
N MET A 132 20.48 -12.80 18.73
CA MET A 132 21.34 -12.62 19.89
C MET A 132 20.68 -13.21 21.13
N ILE A 133 21.31 -14.22 21.71
CA ILE A 133 20.83 -14.91 22.91
C ILE A 133 21.60 -14.34 24.09
N SER A 134 20.93 -13.65 25.02
CA SER A 134 21.52 -13.18 26.27
C SER A 134 21.08 -14.09 27.41
N ARG A 135 22.03 -14.84 27.97
CA ARG A 135 21.73 -15.78 29.07
C ARG A 135 21.49 -15.06 30.39
N GLU A 136 22.23 -13.99 30.64
CA GLU A 136 22.10 -13.18 31.87
C GLU A 136 20.73 -12.49 31.96
N GLU A 137 20.25 -11.96 30.83
CA GLU A 137 18.97 -11.23 30.78
C GLU A 137 17.76 -12.14 30.49
N LYS A 138 17.98 -13.45 30.29
CA LYS A 138 16.96 -14.42 29.85
C LYS A 138 16.15 -13.92 28.64
N THR A 139 16.82 -13.22 27.74
CA THR A 139 16.20 -12.47 26.66
C THR A 139 16.87 -12.81 25.34
N VAL A 140 16.07 -12.97 24.30
CA VAL A 140 16.53 -13.19 22.93
C VAL A 140 16.17 -11.99 22.08
N TYR A 141 17.16 -11.43 21.42
CA TYR A 141 17.00 -10.31 20.51
C TYR A 141 17.00 -10.80 19.07
N LEU A 142 15.88 -10.58 18.39
CA LEU A 142 15.68 -10.90 16.97
C LEU A 142 15.52 -9.60 16.21
N ASN A 143 16.45 -9.25 15.31
CA ASN A 143 16.42 -7.97 14.61
C ASN A 143 16.21 -6.78 15.56
N ASN A 144 16.89 -6.79 16.71
CA ASN A 144 16.81 -5.78 17.77
C ASN A 144 15.50 -5.77 18.60
N LEU A 145 14.60 -6.74 18.39
CA LEU A 145 13.40 -6.95 19.21
C LEU A 145 13.70 -7.98 20.32
N GLY A 146 13.59 -7.56 21.59
CA GLY A 146 13.84 -8.42 22.75
C GLY A 146 12.61 -9.21 23.19
N PHE A 147 12.76 -10.53 23.30
CA PHE A 147 11.75 -11.47 23.80
C PHE A 147 12.24 -12.12 25.08
N LYS A 148 11.51 -11.95 26.18
CA LYS A 148 11.80 -12.64 27.43
C LYS A 148 11.36 -14.10 27.32
N LEU A 149 12.28 -15.00 27.63
CA LEU A 149 12.04 -16.44 27.61
C LEU A 149 12.00 -17.01 29.03
N THR A 150 11.33 -18.14 29.18
CA THR A 150 11.50 -18.98 30.37
C THR A 150 12.85 -19.71 30.29
N ASP A 151 13.38 -20.14 31.44
CA ASP A 151 14.67 -20.87 31.48
C ASP A 151 14.66 -22.10 30.57
N ALA A 152 13.59 -22.88 30.61
CA ALA A 152 13.43 -24.06 29.75
C ALA A 152 13.37 -23.70 28.25
N ALA A 153 12.78 -22.57 27.88
CA ALA A 153 12.72 -22.12 26.48
C ALA A 153 14.08 -21.59 26.01
N LEU A 154 14.80 -20.86 26.87
CA LEU A 154 16.15 -20.38 26.62
C LEU A 154 17.13 -21.54 26.40
N GLU A 155 17.08 -22.58 27.24
CA GLU A 155 17.87 -23.81 27.08
C GLU A 155 17.57 -24.50 25.76
N THR A 156 16.28 -24.69 25.45
CA THR A 156 15.85 -25.32 24.20
C THR A 156 16.34 -24.56 22.98
N LEU A 157 16.25 -23.22 22.99
CA LEU A 157 16.75 -22.39 21.90
C LEU A 157 18.28 -22.44 21.80
N SER A 158 18.98 -22.50 22.93
CA SER A 158 20.44 -22.55 22.97
C SER A 158 20.96 -23.84 22.32
N VAL A 159 20.36 -24.99 22.65
CA VAL A 159 20.70 -26.29 22.05
C VAL A 159 20.45 -26.29 20.54
N LEU A 160 19.33 -25.72 20.10
CA LEU A 160 19.03 -25.58 18.68
C LEU A 160 19.97 -24.60 17.96
N ALA A 161 20.43 -23.56 18.64
CA ALA A 161 21.40 -22.59 18.09
C ALA A 161 22.77 -23.21 17.93
N GLU A 162 23.21 -24.00 18.91
CA GLU A 162 24.46 -24.76 18.87
C GLU A 162 24.43 -25.79 17.73
N ALA A 163 23.41 -26.64 17.68
CA ALA A 163 23.23 -27.58 16.57
C ALA A 163 23.18 -26.88 15.20
N ARG A 164 22.63 -25.66 15.12
CA ARG A 164 22.60 -24.90 13.87
C ARG A 164 23.99 -24.43 13.43
N LEU A 165 24.85 -24.02 14.35
CA LEU A 165 26.25 -23.67 14.06
C LEU A 165 26.98 -24.87 13.45
N ASP A 166 26.68 -26.07 13.95
CA ASP A 166 27.24 -27.35 13.51
C ASP A 166 26.54 -27.98 12.29
N ASP A 167 25.53 -27.30 11.69
CA ASP A 167 24.68 -27.85 10.61
C ASP A 167 23.92 -29.14 10.97
N GLU A 168 23.71 -29.40 12.25
CA GLU A 168 23.02 -30.57 12.75
C GLU A 168 21.50 -30.39 12.82
N VAL A 169 20.78 -31.50 12.63
CA VAL A 169 19.34 -31.59 12.80
C VAL A 169 19.09 -32.52 13.97
N LEU A 170 18.43 -32.04 15.01
CA LEU A 170 18.21 -32.81 16.24
C LEU A 170 16.81 -33.41 16.28
N SER A 171 16.70 -34.69 16.65
CA SER A 171 15.41 -35.30 17.00
C SER A 171 14.87 -34.75 18.32
N GLY A 172 13.58 -34.94 18.60
CA GLY A 172 13.00 -34.59 19.89
C GLY A 172 13.68 -35.32 21.06
N ALA A 173 14.04 -36.59 20.88
CA ALA A 173 14.78 -37.37 21.88
C ALA A 173 16.20 -36.83 22.12
N GLN A 174 16.90 -36.40 21.06
CA GLN A 174 18.23 -35.77 21.17
C GLN A 174 18.17 -34.43 21.89
N ILE A 175 17.18 -33.59 21.58
CA ILE A 175 16.95 -32.32 22.28
C ILE A 175 16.73 -32.58 23.78
N GLU A 176 15.92 -33.58 24.13
CA GLU A 176 15.70 -33.94 25.54
C GLU A 176 16.95 -34.50 26.20
N SER A 177 17.72 -35.34 25.51
CA SER A 177 18.97 -35.93 26.01
C SER A 177 19.99 -34.84 26.35
N VAL A 178 20.21 -33.88 25.46
CA VAL A 178 21.15 -32.77 25.67
C VAL A 178 20.71 -31.86 26.81
N ILE A 179 19.41 -31.53 26.90
CA ILE A 179 18.89 -30.64 27.95
C ILE A 179 18.85 -31.33 29.32
N SER A 180 18.44 -32.60 29.39
CA SER A 180 18.24 -33.33 30.64
C SER A 180 19.48 -34.08 31.13
N GLY A 181 20.51 -34.24 30.29
CA GLY A 181 21.73 -35.00 30.58
C GLY A 181 21.54 -36.51 30.65
N LYS A 182 20.40 -37.03 30.16
CA LYS A 182 20.08 -38.46 30.14
C LYS A 182 20.53 -39.11 28.83
N ALA A 183 20.69 -40.43 28.84
CA ALA A 183 20.94 -41.18 27.61
C ALA A 183 19.74 -41.03 26.64
N GLU A 184 20.03 -40.91 25.34
CA GLU A 184 19.00 -40.75 24.30
C GLU A 184 17.96 -41.88 24.31
N THR A 185 18.35 -43.10 24.72
CA THR A 185 17.46 -44.26 24.86
C THR A 185 16.39 -44.10 25.95
N ASP A 186 16.65 -43.23 26.93
CA ASP A 186 15.76 -42.98 28.06
C ASP A 186 14.91 -41.70 27.85
N CYS A 187 15.04 -41.07 26.68
CA CYS A 187 14.37 -39.83 26.31
C CYS A 187 13.22 -40.07 25.34
N GLU A 188 12.07 -39.45 25.62
CA GLU A 188 10.89 -39.54 24.75
C GLU A 188 10.88 -38.42 23.69
N GLU A 189 10.66 -38.79 22.44
CA GLU A 189 10.47 -37.85 21.32
C GLU A 189 9.35 -36.83 21.59
N ALA A 190 8.28 -37.27 22.26
CA ALA A 190 7.13 -36.44 22.62
C ALA A 190 7.48 -35.33 23.63
N ALA A 191 8.44 -35.58 24.53
CA ALA A 191 8.92 -34.59 25.49
C ALA A 191 9.66 -33.46 24.77
N GLY A 192 10.58 -33.81 23.85
CA GLY A 192 11.27 -32.85 22.98
C GLY A 192 10.31 -32.04 22.11
N ALA A 193 9.34 -32.69 21.46
CA ALA A 193 8.31 -32.02 20.67
C ALA A 193 7.49 -31.01 21.51
N THR A 194 7.24 -31.32 22.78
CA THR A 194 6.54 -30.42 23.71
C THR A 194 7.38 -29.20 24.07
N ARG A 195 8.70 -29.35 24.24
CA ARG A 195 9.61 -28.21 24.44
C ARG A 195 9.63 -27.27 23.25
N ILE A 196 9.71 -27.83 22.03
CA ILE A 196 9.62 -27.05 20.79
C ILE A 196 8.29 -26.29 20.72
N LYS A 197 7.17 -26.96 21.06
CA LYS A 197 5.87 -26.30 21.09
C LYS A 197 5.85 -25.13 22.08
N ARG A 198 6.33 -25.32 23.31
CA ARG A 198 6.39 -24.25 24.34
C ARG A 198 7.32 -23.10 23.93
N LEU A 199 8.46 -23.40 23.30
CA LEU A 199 9.36 -22.39 22.75
C LEU A 199 8.64 -21.54 21.71
N ARG A 200 7.92 -22.17 20.78
CA ARG A 200 7.09 -21.48 19.77
C ARG A 200 5.97 -20.65 20.40
N ASP A 201 5.30 -21.19 21.41
CA ASP A 201 4.24 -20.48 22.13
C ASP A 201 4.81 -19.23 22.84
N THR A 202 6.04 -19.31 23.37
CA THR A 202 6.71 -18.19 24.07
C THR A 202 7.20 -17.10 23.09
N LEU A 203 7.69 -17.50 21.91
CA LEU A 203 8.18 -16.58 20.87
C LEU A 203 7.06 -15.89 20.07
N GLY A 204 5.80 -16.28 20.29
CA GLY A 204 4.62 -15.63 19.71
C GLY A 204 4.00 -16.40 18.55
N ASN A 205 2.67 -16.37 18.49
CA ASN A 205 1.84 -17.40 17.86
C ASN A 205 2.04 -17.63 16.34
N GLN A 206 2.49 -16.69 15.50
CA GLN A 206 2.38 -16.91 14.04
C GLN A 206 3.49 -16.40 13.11
N ILE A 207 4.30 -15.39 13.46
CA ILE A 207 5.25 -14.81 12.49
C ILE A 207 6.71 -15.17 12.83
N VAL A 208 7.09 -15.21 14.10
CA VAL A 208 8.48 -15.46 14.52
C VAL A 208 8.79 -16.96 14.70
N SER A 209 7.80 -17.74 15.17
CA SER A 209 7.99 -19.13 15.59
C SER A 209 8.11 -20.16 14.45
N GLU A 210 7.43 -19.93 13.32
CA GLU A 210 7.58 -20.77 12.12
C GLU A 210 8.88 -20.46 11.36
N LEU A 211 9.33 -19.20 11.42
CA LEU A 211 10.57 -18.76 10.78
C LEU A 211 11.80 -19.23 11.56
N LEU A 212 11.73 -19.36 12.89
CA LEU A 212 12.88 -19.77 13.70
C LEU A 212 13.08 -21.27 13.76
N VAL A 213 12.05 -22.10 14.00
CA VAL A 213 12.23 -23.55 14.18
C VAL A 213 11.51 -24.33 13.08
N LYS A 214 12.25 -24.95 12.17
CA LYS A 214 11.74 -25.81 11.11
C LYS A 214 11.68 -27.27 11.58
N ASN A 215 10.53 -27.91 11.39
CA ASN A 215 10.42 -29.36 11.51
C ASN A 215 10.68 -30.00 10.15
N ILE A 216 11.63 -30.91 10.09
CA ILE A 216 11.89 -31.74 8.92
C ILE A 216 11.28 -33.11 9.20
N ALA A 217 10.25 -33.46 8.42
CA ALA A 217 9.53 -34.72 8.59
C ALA A 217 10.50 -35.90 8.65
N ARG A 218 10.39 -36.71 9.71
CA ARG A 218 11.22 -37.91 9.98
C ARG A 218 12.72 -37.65 10.20
N ARG A 219 13.16 -36.39 10.37
CA ARG A 219 14.56 -36.05 10.69
C ARG A 219 14.73 -35.25 11.98
N GLY A 220 13.73 -34.45 12.36
CA GLY A 220 13.77 -33.68 13.61
C GLY A 220 13.58 -32.18 13.39
N TYR A 221 14.22 -31.38 14.23
CA TYR A 221 14.06 -29.93 14.33
C TYR A 221 15.39 -29.22 14.08
N VAL A 222 15.33 -28.08 13.41
CA VAL A 222 16.50 -27.24 13.10
C VAL A 222 16.09 -25.77 13.13
N LEU A 223 17.03 -24.87 13.44
CA LEU A 223 16.76 -23.45 13.24
C LEU A 223 16.81 -23.06 11.76
N SER A 224 15.87 -22.25 11.28
CA SER A 224 15.87 -21.81 9.88
C SER A 224 16.76 -20.58 9.62
N VAL A 225 17.45 -20.07 10.65
CA VAL A 225 18.33 -18.89 10.53
C VAL A 225 19.69 -19.27 9.94
N GLY A 226 20.38 -18.29 9.34
CA GLY A 226 21.78 -18.44 8.92
C GLY A 226 22.71 -18.60 10.12
N LYS A 227 23.85 -19.26 9.93
CA LYS A 227 24.85 -19.43 11.01
C LYS A 227 25.50 -18.10 11.39
N ASP A 228 25.74 -17.28 10.38
CA ASP A 228 26.50 -16.03 10.46
C ASP A 228 25.78 -14.93 11.29
N VAL A 229 24.50 -15.14 11.59
CA VAL A 229 23.65 -14.19 12.32
C VAL A 229 23.48 -14.56 13.81
N ILE A 230 23.94 -15.74 14.22
CA ILE A 230 23.81 -16.23 15.61
C ILE A 230 24.94 -15.65 16.46
N ARG A 231 24.58 -14.98 17.57
CA ARG A 231 25.52 -14.54 18.60
C ARG A 231 25.03 -14.96 19.97
N MET A 232 25.93 -15.52 20.78
CA MET A 232 25.68 -15.85 22.17
C MET A 232 26.41 -14.83 23.05
N LEU A 233 25.70 -14.27 24.04
CA LEU A 233 26.19 -13.40 25.10
C LEU A 233 25.93 -14.02 26.47
#